data_AF-A0A1C8P8U9-F1
#
_entry.id   AF-A0A1C8P8U9-F1
#
_cell.length_a   1.000
_cell.length_b   1.000
_cell.length_c   1.000
_cell.angle_alpha   90.00
_cell.angle_beta   90.00
_cell.angle_gamma   90.00
#
_symmetry.space_group_name_H-M   'P 1'
#
loop_
_entity.id
_entity.type
_entity.pdbx_description
1 polymer ?
#
loop_
_entity_poly.entity_id
_entity_poly.type
_entity_poly.pdbx_seq_one_letter_code
_entity_poly.pdbx_strand_id
1 'polypeptide(L)'
;IVYYFTTAVALGAPDRKISFTVPTGNFGDIFAGYVAKRMGLPIDKLIIATNENDILARTLKNGRYEMRDVKATTSPSMDIQISSNFERLIFEANERDPAEVRAAMASLRQSGSFTLGDAALKKIRKEFRAGRASEKDVAKTIRKTFDETGYLLDPHTAIGVFVAAKHEK
;
A
#
# COMPACT_ATOMS: atom_id res chain seq x y z
N ILE A 1 6.95 10.65 6.14
CA ILE A 1 7.19 10.37 7.59
C ILE A 1 6.49 11.43 8.43
N VAL A 2 6.85 12.72 8.29
CA VAL A 2 6.33 13.83 9.11
C VAL A 2 4.79 13.84 9.21
N TYR A 3 4.07 13.75 8.09
CA TYR A 3 2.60 13.83 8.15
C TYR A 3 1.92 12.65 8.84
N TYR A 4 2.58 11.48 8.94
CA TYR A 4 2.05 10.37 9.75
C TYR A 4 2.04 10.75 11.23
N PHE A 5 3.13 11.37 11.71
CA PHE A 5 3.21 11.87 13.07
C PHE A 5 2.23 13.02 13.31
N THR A 6 2.22 14.05 12.46
CA THR A 6 1.34 15.21 12.68
C THR A 6 -0.13 14.82 12.64
N THR A 7 -0.53 13.94 11.71
CA THR A 7 -1.91 13.42 11.64
C THR A 7 -2.25 12.57 12.86
N ALA A 8 -1.35 11.68 13.28
CA ALA A 8 -1.59 10.84 14.44
C ALA A 8 -1.70 11.65 15.74
N VAL A 9 -0.85 12.68 15.94
CA VAL A 9 -0.92 13.59 17.09
C VAL A 9 -2.20 14.41 17.08
N ALA A 10 -2.59 14.97 15.93
CA ALA A 10 -3.88 15.68 15.79
C ALA A 10 -5.07 14.75 16.10
N LEU A 11 -4.89 13.46 15.85
CA LEU A 11 -5.81 12.42 16.23
C LEU A 11 -5.40 11.75 17.56
N GLY A 12 -4.79 12.42 18.54
CA GLY A 12 -4.66 11.87 19.91
C GLY A 12 -3.67 10.72 20.11
N ALA A 13 -2.66 10.57 19.25
CA ALA A 13 -1.46 9.82 19.61
C ALA A 13 -0.69 10.57 20.71
N PRO A 14 0.00 9.86 21.64
CA PRO A 14 0.22 8.41 21.64
C PRO A 14 -0.89 7.58 22.30
N ASP A 15 -1.93 8.20 22.88
CA ASP A 15 -2.92 7.52 23.73
C ASP A 15 -3.87 6.59 22.96
N ARG A 16 -4.04 6.80 21.65
CA ARG A 16 -4.80 5.90 20.78
C ARG A 16 -4.05 5.53 19.52
N LYS A 17 -4.35 4.33 19.01
CA LYS A 17 -3.80 3.85 17.74
C LYS A 17 -4.55 4.42 16.54
N ILE A 18 -3.83 4.70 15.46
CA ILE A 18 -4.38 5.23 14.20
C ILE A 18 -4.07 4.27 13.05
N SER A 19 -5.05 4.05 12.17
CA SER A 19 -4.85 3.32 10.92
C SER A 19 -4.72 4.29 9.75
N PHE A 20 -3.88 3.94 8.79
CA PHE A 20 -3.67 4.73 7.57
C PHE A 20 -3.94 3.87 6.33
N THR A 21 -4.77 4.38 5.43
CA THR A 21 -4.95 3.81 4.09
C THR A 21 -4.33 4.75 3.07
N VAL A 22 -3.47 4.22 2.21
CA VAL A 22 -2.65 5.00 1.31
C VAL A 22 -2.89 4.57 -0.14
N PRO A 23 -3.44 5.44 -1.01
CA PRO A 23 -3.43 5.24 -2.45
C PRO A 23 -1.98 5.08 -2.93
N THR A 24 -1.60 3.87 -3.32
CA THR A 24 -0.19 3.49 -3.47
C THR A 24 0.13 3.08 -4.89
N GLY A 25 1.04 3.81 -5.53
CA GLY A 25 1.80 3.35 -6.70
C GLY A 25 3.16 2.80 -6.28
N ASN A 26 4.19 3.66 -6.25
CA ASN A 26 5.60 3.30 -6.03
C ASN A 26 6.00 2.91 -4.58
N PHE A 27 5.06 2.73 -3.64
CA PHE A 27 5.28 2.32 -2.24
C PHE A 27 5.98 3.32 -1.31
N GLY A 28 6.54 4.41 -1.81
CA GLY A 28 7.33 5.36 -0.99
C GLY A 28 6.55 6.01 0.15
N ASP A 29 5.31 6.43 -0.12
CA ASP A 29 4.41 7.02 0.88
C ASP A 29 4.15 6.06 2.04
N ILE A 30 3.58 4.88 1.75
CA ILE A 30 3.22 3.93 2.78
C ILE A 30 4.44 3.33 3.49
N PHE A 31 5.59 3.23 2.80
CA PHE A 31 6.85 2.88 3.44
C PHE A 31 7.28 3.94 4.46
N ALA A 32 7.01 5.22 4.21
CA ALA A 32 7.26 6.27 5.18
C ALA A 32 6.36 6.14 6.42
N GLY A 33 5.13 5.63 6.26
CA GLY A 33 4.25 5.25 7.37
C GLY A 33 4.80 4.06 8.17
N TYR A 34 5.37 3.08 7.48
CA TYR A 34 6.09 1.97 8.12
C TYR A 34 7.30 2.45 8.92
N VAL A 35 8.11 3.36 8.38
CA VAL A 35 9.22 3.97 9.11
C VAL A 35 8.70 4.70 10.36
N ALA A 36 7.62 5.48 10.25
CA ALA A 36 7.01 6.14 11.41
C ALA A 36 6.55 5.13 12.49
N LYS A 37 5.94 4.02 12.09
CA LYS A 37 5.57 2.92 13.00
C LYS A 37 6.80 2.33 13.68
N ARG A 38 7.89 2.07 12.94
CA ARG A 38 9.16 1.55 13.49
C ARG A 38 9.86 2.55 14.43
N MET A 39 9.60 3.85 14.29
CA MET A 39 10.07 4.89 15.22
C MET A 39 9.25 4.96 16.52
N GLY A 40 8.16 4.19 16.65
CA GLY A 40 7.34 4.13 17.86
C GLY A 40 5.97 4.81 17.77
N LEU A 41 5.58 5.35 16.60
CA LEU A 41 4.24 5.90 16.43
C LEU A 41 3.19 4.77 16.51
N PRO A 42 2.12 4.90 17.33
CA PRO A 42 1.13 3.85 17.53
C PRO A 42 0.20 3.70 16.31
N ILE A 43 0.71 3.11 15.25
CA ILE A 43 -0.07 2.76 14.05
C ILE A 43 -0.66 1.37 14.21
N ASP A 44 -1.97 1.24 14.01
CA ASP A 44 -2.65 -0.07 14.00
C ASP A 44 -2.44 -0.78 12.65
N LYS A 45 -3.15 -0.34 11.60
CA LYS A 45 -3.08 -0.91 10.25
C LYS A 45 -2.42 0.08 9.27
N LEU A 46 -1.51 -0.42 8.43
CA LEU A 46 -1.08 0.24 7.19
C LEU A 46 -1.74 -0.47 6.01
N ILE A 47 -2.60 0.22 5.28
CA ILE A 47 -3.43 -0.37 4.24
C ILE A 47 -3.03 0.19 2.88
N ILE A 48 -2.59 -0.68 1.99
CA ILE A 48 -2.22 -0.35 0.60
C ILE A 48 -3.50 -0.35 -0.22
N ALA A 49 -3.85 0.80 -0.80
CA ALA A 49 -4.97 0.91 -1.74
C ALA A 49 -4.42 1.03 -3.17
N THR A 50 -4.70 0.05 -4.02
CA THR A 50 -4.31 0.08 -5.44
C THR A 50 -5.52 0.27 -6.34
N ASN A 51 -5.29 0.80 -7.54
CA ASN A 51 -6.25 0.70 -8.62
C ASN A 51 -6.17 -0.70 -9.27
N GLU A 52 -6.57 -0.83 -10.52
CA GLU A 52 -6.53 -2.10 -11.26
C GLU A 52 -5.12 -2.67 -11.48
N ASN A 53 -4.09 -1.83 -11.40
CA ASN A 53 -2.68 -2.22 -11.39
C ASN A 53 -2.27 -2.70 -9.99
N ASP A 54 -2.72 -3.92 -9.66
CA ASP A 54 -2.82 -4.43 -8.29
C ASP A 54 -1.65 -5.31 -7.83
N ILE A 55 -0.44 -5.10 -8.37
CA ILE A 55 0.73 -5.95 -8.09
C ILE A 55 1.01 -6.11 -6.58
N LEU A 56 0.84 -5.04 -5.80
CA LEU A 56 1.03 -5.06 -4.35
C LEU A 56 -0.05 -5.87 -3.64
N ALA A 57 -1.32 -5.72 -4.05
CA ALA A 57 -2.43 -6.47 -3.47
C ALA A 57 -2.33 -7.97 -3.79
N ARG A 58 -1.94 -8.33 -5.02
CA ARG A 58 -1.65 -9.72 -5.40
C ARG A 58 -0.49 -10.30 -4.58
N THR A 59 0.62 -9.57 -4.48
CA THR A 59 1.80 -10.00 -3.70
C THR A 59 1.44 -10.28 -2.25
N LEU A 60 0.65 -9.40 -1.60
CA LEU A 60 0.21 -9.64 -0.22
C LEU A 60 -0.74 -10.83 -0.10
N LYS A 61 -1.54 -11.12 -1.14
CA LYS A 61 -2.48 -12.25 -1.14
C LYS A 61 -1.79 -13.60 -1.37
N ASN A 62 -0.80 -13.69 -2.25
CA ASN A 62 -0.23 -14.98 -2.67
C ASN A 62 1.31 -15.09 -2.53
N GLY A 63 2.00 -14.04 -2.08
CA GLY A 63 3.46 -14.00 -1.96
C GLY A 63 4.22 -13.80 -3.26
N ARG A 64 3.55 -13.86 -4.41
CA ARG A 64 4.16 -13.76 -5.74
C ARG A 64 4.06 -12.31 -6.25
N TYR A 65 5.22 -11.67 -6.36
CA TYR A 65 5.38 -10.37 -6.99
C TYR A 65 5.62 -10.59 -8.48
N GLU A 66 4.64 -10.24 -9.32
CA GLU A 66 4.65 -10.56 -10.75
C GLU A 66 4.11 -9.40 -11.57
N MET A 67 4.92 -8.95 -12.53
CA MET A 67 4.56 -7.92 -13.50
C MET A 67 3.40 -8.39 -14.38
N ARG A 68 2.52 -7.46 -14.71
CA ARG A 68 1.47 -7.63 -15.72
C ARG A 68 1.45 -6.39 -16.61
N ASP A 69 0.67 -6.43 -17.68
CA ASP A 69 0.45 -5.25 -18.50
C ASP A 69 -0.24 -4.16 -17.67
N VAL A 70 0.21 -2.92 -17.87
CA VAL A 70 -0.37 -1.75 -17.21
C VAL A 70 -1.69 -1.44 -17.87
N LYS A 71 -2.73 -1.27 -17.06
CA LYS A 71 -4.03 -0.78 -17.51
C LYS A 71 -4.14 0.70 -17.20
N ALA A 72 -4.49 1.51 -18.20
CA ALA A 72 -4.79 2.91 -17.98
C ALA A 72 -6.05 3.08 -17.12
N THR A 73 -5.97 3.92 -16.09
CA THR A 73 -7.06 4.23 -15.17
C THR A 73 -7.27 5.73 -15.01
N THR A 74 -8.32 6.11 -14.29
CA THR A 74 -8.57 7.50 -13.84
C THR A 74 -7.58 7.98 -12.75
N SER A 75 -6.68 7.11 -12.30
CA SER A 75 -5.66 7.38 -11.29
C SER A 75 -4.24 7.14 -11.85
N PRO A 76 -3.82 7.87 -12.89
CA PRO A 76 -2.65 7.54 -13.70
C PRO A 76 -1.33 7.52 -12.92
N SER A 77 -1.23 8.26 -11.81
CA SER A 77 -0.04 8.25 -10.96
C SER A 77 0.17 6.92 -10.21
N MET A 78 -0.85 6.05 -10.20
CA MET A 78 -0.83 4.71 -9.62
C MET A 78 -0.75 3.60 -10.68
N ASP A 79 -0.75 3.95 -11.98
CA ASP A 79 -0.65 3.00 -13.10
C ASP A 79 0.78 2.49 -13.27
N ILE A 80 1.22 1.69 -12.31
CA ILE A 80 2.59 1.18 -12.21
C ILE A 80 2.69 -0.30 -12.55
N GLN A 81 3.79 -0.68 -13.21
CA GLN A 81 4.12 -2.08 -13.45
C GLN A 81 4.95 -2.69 -12.32
N ILE A 82 5.85 -1.88 -11.75
CA ILE A 82 6.73 -2.23 -10.63
C ILE A 82 6.66 -1.09 -9.62
N SER A 83 6.60 -1.43 -8.34
CA SER A 83 6.63 -0.50 -7.23
C SER A 83 8.05 -0.36 -6.68
N SER A 84 8.79 0.67 -7.13
CA SER A 84 10.24 0.77 -6.91
C SER A 84 10.66 0.80 -5.43
N ASN A 85 9.87 1.39 -4.53
CA ASN A 85 10.22 1.42 -3.11
C ASN A 85 9.85 0.12 -2.36
N PHE A 86 9.18 -0.84 -3.02
CA PHE A 86 8.83 -2.13 -2.40
C PHE A 86 10.09 -2.95 -2.03
N GLU A 87 11.19 -2.77 -2.76
CA GLU A 87 12.50 -3.35 -2.45
C GLU A 87 12.95 -3.06 -1.00
N ARG A 88 12.68 -1.85 -0.49
CA ARG A 88 13.03 -1.47 0.90
C ARG A 88 12.26 -2.29 1.93
N LEU A 89 11.02 -2.65 1.64
CA LEU A 89 10.24 -3.51 2.52
C LEU A 89 10.72 -4.97 2.45
N ILE A 90 11.13 -5.45 1.27
CA ILE A 90 11.73 -6.78 1.13
C ILE A 90 13.00 -6.87 1.99
N PHE A 91 13.83 -5.82 1.98
CA PHE A 91 15.02 -5.74 2.82
C PHE A 91 14.68 -5.83 4.32
N GLU A 92 13.73 -5.03 4.79
CA GLU A 92 13.31 -5.05 6.20
C GLU A 92 12.66 -6.40 6.60
N ALA A 93 11.87 -7.00 5.72
CA ALA A 93 11.22 -8.29 5.97
C ALA A 93 12.21 -9.46 6.07
N ASN A 94 13.32 -9.38 5.33
CA ASN A 94 14.42 -10.35 5.34
C ASN A 94 15.54 -9.97 6.31
N GLU A 95 15.22 -9.27 7.40
CA GLU A 95 16.20 -8.93 8.46
C GLU A 95 17.42 -8.18 7.95
N ARG A 96 17.21 -7.37 6.91
CA ARG A 96 18.25 -6.58 6.25
C ARG A 96 19.33 -7.43 5.58
N ASP A 97 18.98 -8.63 5.11
CA ASP A 97 19.84 -9.42 4.23
C ASP A 97 19.80 -8.86 2.80
N PRO A 98 20.90 -8.30 2.28
CA PRO A 98 20.93 -7.77 0.92
C PRO A 98 21.01 -8.88 -0.14
N ALA A 99 21.35 -10.13 0.21
CA ALA A 99 21.38 -11.25 -0.72
C ALA A 99 19.96 -11.60 -1.21
N GLU A 100 19.00 -11.67 -0.29
CA GLU A 100 17.58 -11.89 -0.60
C GLU A 100 17.03 -10.83 -1.55
N VAL A 101 17.37 -9.56 -1.30
CA VAL A 101 16.95 -8.45 -2.16
C VAL A 101 17.56 -8.57 -3.56
N ARG A 102 18.86 -8.83 -3.66
CA ARG A 102 19.54 -9.02 -4.96
C ARG A 102 18.95 -10.18 -5.74
N ALA A 103 18.67 -11.31 -5.08
CA ALA A 103 18.07 -12.48 -5.71
C ALA A 103 16.67 -12.17 -6.25
N ALA A 104 15.82 -11.52 -5.45
CA ALA A 104 14.48 -11.10 -5.87
C ALA A 104 14.53 -10.14 -7.07
N MET A 105 15.41 -9.13 -7.03
CA MET A 105 15.55 -8.16 -8.12
C MET A 105 16.14 -8.78 -9.40
N ALA A 106 17.06 -9.74 -9.27
CA ALA A 106 17.58 -10.50 -10.41
C ALA A 106 16.49 -11.37 -11.06
N SER A 107 15.70 -12.08 -10.25
CA SER A 107 14.59 -12.91 -10.73
C SER A 107 13.50 -12.07 -11.41
N LEU A 108 13.19 -10.88 -10.87
CA LEU A 108 12.29 -9.92 -11.50
C LEU A 108 12.78 -9.48 -12.88
N ARG A 109 14.06 -9.13 -13.01
CA ARG A 109 14.67 -8.73 -14.30
C ARG A 109 14.68 -9.86 -15.31
N GLN A 110 14.92 -11.10 -14.87
CA GLN A 110 15.02 -12.25 -15.76
C GLN A 110 13.66 -12.79 -16.20
N SER A 111 12.68 -12.84 -15.29
CA SER A 111 11.43 -13.60 -15.48
C SER A 111 10.16 -12.77 -15.29
N GLY A 112 10.28 -11.48 -14.95
CA GLY A 112 9.14 -10.62 -14.65
C GLY A 112 8.44 -10.93 -13.32
N SER A 113 8.99 -11.84 -12.49
CA SER A 113 8.40 -12.22 -11.21
C SER A 113 9.41 -12.72 -10.18
N PHE A 114 9.01 -12.75 -8.90
CA PHE A 114 9.65 -13.51 -7.82
C PHE A 114 8.62 -13.87 -6.75
N THR A 115 8.97 -14.82 -5.89
CA THR A 115 8.13 -15.23 -4.75
C THR A 115 8.83 -14.88 -3.45
N LEU A 116 8.12 -14.24 -2.53
CA LEU A 116 8.60 -13.97 -1.19
C LEU A 116 8.65 -15.26 -0.38
N GLY A 117 9.72 -15.48 0.38
CA GLY A 117 9.76 -16.56 1.37
C GLY A 117 8.68 -16.41 2.44
N ASP A 118 8.19 -17.52 2.98
CA ASP A 118 7.06 -17.55 3.92
C ASP A 118 7.28 -16.68 5.16
N ALA A 119 8.51 -16.66 5.69
CA ALA A 119 8.88 -15.84 6.84
C ALA A 119 8.75 -14.33 6.53
N ALA A 120 9.26 -13.89 5.37
CA ALA A 120 9.16 -12.51 4.92
C ALA A 120 7.70 -12.11 4.65
N LEU A 121 6.95 -12.97 3.96
CA LEU A 121 5.53 -12.74 3.68
C LEU A 121 4.71 -12.63 4.97
N LYS A 122 4.97 -13.49 5.96
CA LYS A 122 4.32 -13.44 7.28
C LYS A 122 4.62 -12.13 8.01
N LYS A 123 5.88 -11.66 7.99
CA LYS A 123 6.28 -10.36 8.57
C LYS A 123 5.56 -9.20 7.87
N ILE A 124 5.52 -9.19 6.53
CA ILE A 124 4.82 -8.17 5.76
C ILE A 124 3.33 -8.15 6.08
N ARG A 125 2.67 -9.33 6.13
CA ARG A 125 1.25 -9.46 6.47
C ARG A 125 0.93 -9.09 7.91
N LYS A 126 1.88 -9.09 8.83
CA LYS A 126 1.66 -8.58 10.19
C LYS A 126 1.44 -7.06 10.17
N GLU A 127 2.15 -6.36 9.30
CA GLU A 127 2.21 -4.90 9.29
C GLU A 127 1.27 -4.25 8.27
N PHE A 128 1.01 -4.93 7.15
CA PHE A 128 0.27 -4.38 6.02
C PHE A 128 -1.01 -5.15 5.70
N ARG A 129 -1.99 -4.43 5.19
CA ARG A 129 -3.16 -4.95 4.46
C ARG A 129 -3.15 -4.35 3.05
N ALA A 130 -3.94 -4.93 2.14
CA ALA A 130 -4.09 -4.37 0.81
C ALA A 130 -5.50 -4.57 0.26
N GLY A 131 -5.96 -3.62 -0.55
CA GLY A 131 -7.19 -3.70 -1.30
C GLY A 131 -7.03 -3.09 -2.69
N ARG A 132 -7.93 -3.50 -3.58
CA ARG A 132 -8.05 -3.00 -4.95
C ARG A 132 -9.39 -2.29 -5.13
N ALA A 133 -9.37 -1.17 -5.84
CA ALA A 133 -10.53 -0.51 -6.41
C ALA A 133 -10.55 -0.66 -7.94
N SER A 134 -11.72 -0.91 -8.52
CA SER A 134 -11.95 -0.80 -9.97
C SER A 134 -12.39 0.61 -10.36
N GLU A 135 -12.35 0.96 -11.64
CA GLU A 135 -12.87 2.26 -12.13
C GLU A 135 -14.32 2.53 -11.72
N LYS A 136 -15.14 1.47 -11.69
CA LYS A 136 -16.53 1.56 -11.22
C LYS A 136 -16.60 1.89 -9.72
N ASP A 137 -15.72 1.29 -8.93
CA ASP A 137 -15.65 1.57 -7.49
C ASP A 137 -15.19 3.01 -7.22
N VAL A 138 -14.22 3.50 -7.99
CA VAL A 138 -13.71 4.88 -7.89
C VAL A 138 -14.82 5.88 -8.19
N ALA A 139 -15.48 5.78 -9.36
CA ALA A 139 -16.55 6.68 -9.74
C ALA A 139 -17.70 6.67 -8.73
N LYS A 140 -18.08 5.47 -8.25
CA LYS A 140 -19.13 5.32 -7.22
C LYS A 140 -18.72 5.97 -5.89
N THR A 141 -17.46 5.85 -5.49
CA THR A 141 -16.95 6.40 -4.22
C THR A 141 -16.88 7.92 -4.25
N ILE A 142 -16.45 8.52 -5.36
CA ILE A 142 -16.47 9.98 -5.56
C ILE A 142 -17.92 10.48 -5.43
N ARG A 143 -18.84 9.88 -6.19
CA ARG A 143 -20.26 10.29 -6.18
C ARG A 143 -20.87 10.17 -4.79
N LYS A 144 -20.71 9.00 -4.16
CA LYS A 144 -21.25 8.73 -2.82
C LYS A 144 -20.73 9.74 -1.79
N THR A 145 -19.43 10.00 -1.78
CA THR A 145 -18.82 10.92 -0.79
C THR A 145 -19.33 12.34 -0.98
N PHE A 146 -19.45 12.79 -2.23
CA PHE A 146 -19.99 14.12 -2.53
C PHE A 146 -21.45 14.24 -2.12
N ASP A 147 -22.28 13.23 -2.43
CA ASP A 147 -23.71 13.24 -2.07
C ASP A 147 -23.92 13.21 -0.54
N GLU A 148 -23.11 12.46 0.21
CA GLU A 148 -23.28 12.29 1.67
C GLU A 148 -22.65 13.42 2.49
N THR A 149 -21.57 14.05 2.01
CA THR A 149 -20.75 14.97 2.81
C THR A 149 -20.52 16.33 2.18
N GLY A 150 -20.82 16.51 0.90
CA GLY A 150 -20.43 17.67 0.10
C GLY A 150 -18.95 17.73 -0.26
N TYR A 151 -18.13 16.77 0.19
CA TYR A 151 -16.69 16.72 -0.11
C TYR A 151 -16.42 16.01 -1.44
N LEU A 152 -15.73 16.69 -2.35
CA LEU A 152 -15.36 16.14 -3.66
C LEU A 152 -13.97 15.51 -3.61
N LEU A 153 -13.91 14.20 -3.86
CA LEU A 153 -12.67 13.44 -3.93
C LEU A 153 -12.08 13.46 -5.34
N ASP A 154 -10.75 13.54 -5.43
CA ASP A 154 -10.04 13.12 -6.64
C ASP A 154 -10.01 11.57 -6.75
N PRO A 155 -9.75 10.99 -7.93
CA PRO A 155 -9.73 9.54 -8.14
C PRO A 155 -8.77 8.75 -7.22
N HIS A 156 -7.58 9.26 -6.94
CA HIS A 156 -6.59 8.61 -6.07
C HIS A 156 -7.11 8.55 -4.64
N THR A 157 -7.60 9.68 -4.12
CA THR A 157 -8.18 9.72 -2.77
C THR A 157 -9.41 8.83 -2.66
N ALA A 158 -10.25 8.75 -3.70
CA ALA A 158 -11.40 7.85 -3.74
C ALA A 158 -11.01 6.36 -3.66
N ILE A 159 -9.88 5.96 -4.26
CA ILE A 159 -9.32 4.60 -4.08
C ILE A 159 -9.00 4.34 -2.61
N GLY A 160 -8.35 5.30 -1.95
CA GLY A 160 -8.03 5.25 -0.53
C GLY A 160 -9.28 5.09 0.35
N VAL A 161 -10.28 5.96 0.15
CA VAL A 161 -11.56 5.93 0.89
C VAL A 161 -12.29 4.61 0.68
N PHE A 162 -12.38 4.13 -0.57
CA PHE A 162 -13.04 2.85 -0.88
C PHE A 162 -12.38 1.67 -0.18
N VAL A 163 -11.05 1.58 -0.22
CA VAL A 163 -10.30 0.49 0.41
C VAL A 163 -10.34 0.62 1.94
N ALA A 164 -10.30 1.84 2.49
CA ALA A 164 -10.40 2.09 3.92
C ALA A 164 -11.72 1.57 4.49
N ALA A 165 -12.85 1.85 3.83
CA ALA A 165 -14.18 1.40 4.25
C ALA A 165 -14.29 -0.14 4.37
N LYS A 166 -13.49 -0.89 3.60
CA LYS A 166 -13.44 -2.36 3.68
C LYS A 166 -12.62 -2.90 4.87
N HIS A 167 -11.91 -2.04 5.58
CA HIS A 167 -10.98 -2.38 6.67
C HIS A 167 -11.29 -1.65 7.99
N GLU A 168 -12.46 -0.98 8.09
CA GLU A 168 -12.94 -0.26 9.29
C GLU A 168 -13.21 -1.17 10.50
N LYS A 169 -13.25 -2.50 10.29
CA LYS A 169 -13.42 -3.52 11.34
C LYS A 169 -12.08 -4.21 11.60
#